data_AF-A0A1A7BJL7-F1
#
_entry.id   AF-A0A1A7BJL7-F1
#
_cell.length_a   1.000
_cell.length_b   1.000
_cell.length_c   1.000
_cell.angle_alpha   90.00
_cell.angle_beta   90.00
_cell.angle_gamma   90.00
#
_symmetry.space_group_name_H-M   'P 1'
#
loop_
_entity.id
_entity.type
_entity.pdbx_description
1 polymer ?
#
loop_
_entity_poly.entity_id
_entity_poly.type
_entity_poly.pdbx_seq_one_letter_code
_entity_poly.pdbx_strand_id
1 'polypeptide(L)' 'MDLIHAAADRLLESGAIALSWKGAPIQKRRGPYRIARR' A
#
# COMPACT_ATOMS: atom_id res chain seq x y z
N MET A 1 -5.80 14.09 6.26
CA MET A 1 -5.54 13.31 5.02
C MET A 1 -5.55 11.81 5.35
N ASP A 2 -6.42 11.40 6.27
CA ASP A 2 -6.25 10.11 6.97
C ASP A 2 -7.21 9.05 6.46
N LEU A 3 -8.35 9.47 5.87
CA LEU A 3 -9.33 8.55 5.27
C LEU A 3 -8.74 7.77 4.09
N ILE A 4 -7.98 8.44 3.21
CA ILE A 4 -7.34 7.78 2.07
C ILE A 4 -6.29 6.78 2.56
N HIS A 5 -5.52 7.17 3.57
CA HIS A 5 -4.51 6.31 4.17
C HIS A 5 -5.14 5.09 4.84
N ALA A 6 -6.18 5.27 5.65
CA ALA A 6 -6.91 4.18 6.28
C ALA A 6 -7.56 3.23 5.26
N ALA A 7 -8.10 3.76 4.16
CA ALA A 7 -8.66 2.93 3.09
C ALA A 7 -7.57 2.10 2.38
N ALA A 8 -6.42 2.70 2.08
CA ALA A 8 -5.29 1.98 1.50
C ALA A 8 -4.75 0.89 2.45
N ASP A 9 -4.67 1.18 3.75
CA ASP A 9 -4.21 0.22 4.75
C ASP A 9 -5.17 -0.98 4.84
N ARG A 10 -6.50 -0.74 4.85
CA ARG A 10 -7.51 -1.82 4.81
C ARG A 10 -7.41 -2.70 3.57
N LEU A 11 -7.18 -2.11 2.40
CA LEU A 11 -7.02 -2.85 1.14
C LEU A 11 -5.72 -3.67 1.11
N LEU A 12 -4.67 -3.16 1.76
CA LEU A 12 -3.41 -3.89 1.90
C LEU A 12 -3.55 -5.06 2.87
N GLU A 13 -4.22 -4.86 4.01
CA GLU A 13 -4.53 -5.90 4.99
C GLU A 13 -5.40 -7.00 4.40
N SER A 14 -6.36 -6.65 3.53
CA SER A 14 -7.19 -7.63 2.82
C SER A 14 -6.46 -8.32 1.66
N GLY A 15 -5.22 -7.93 1.35
CA GLY A 15 -4.45 -8.47 0.23
C GLY A 15 -4.95 -8.07 -1.16
N ALA A 16 -5.88 -7.11 -1.25
CA ALA A 16 -6.44 -6.64 -2.53
C ALA A 16 -5.45 -5.81 -3.34
N ILE A 17 -4.48 -5.20 -2.65
CA ILE A 17 -3.39 -4.45 -3.26
C ILE A 17 -2.04 -4.91 -2.71
N ALA A 18 -0.98 -4.63 -3.46
CA ALA A 18 0.40 -4.79 -3.02
C ALA A 18 1.13 -3.45 -3.10
N LEU A 19 2.06 -3.21 -2.18
CA LEU A 19 2.92 -2.04 -2.17
C LEU A 19 4.33 -2.38 -2.62
N SER A 20 4.96 -1.47 -3.35
CA SER A 20 6.37 -1.56 -3.71
C SER A 20 7.09 -0.21 -3.70
N TRP A 21 8.40 -0.25 -3.48
CA TRP A 21 9.29 0.89 -3.66
C TRP A 21 10.50 0.43 -4.47
N LYS A 22 10.84 1.13 -5.57
CA LYS A 22 12.02 0.82 -6.41
C LYS A 22 12.07 -0.66 -6.83
N GLY A 23 10.89 -1.24 -7.09
CA GLY A 23 10.75 -2.64 -7.50
C GLY A 23 10.74 -3.66 -6.36
N ALA A 24 11.06 -3.26 -5.12
CA ALA A 24 11.01 -4.15 -3.97
C ALA A 24 9.63 -4.09 -3.28
N PRO A 25 9.03 -5.23 -2.89
CA PRO A 25 7.78 -5.25 -2.13
C PRO A 25 7.99 -4.69 -0.72
N ILE A 26 7.01 -3.94 -0.23
CA ILE A 26 7.03 -3.37 1.13
C ILE A 26 5.73 -3.69 1.86
N GLN A 27 5.81 -3.89 3.18
CA GLN A 27 4.65 -4.27 3.99
C GLN A 27 3.98 -3.08 4.67
N LYS A 28 4.67 -1.95 4.77
CA LYS A 28 4.15 -0.73 5.41
C LYS A 28 4.31 0.46 4.49
N ARG A 29 3.31 1.32 4.52
CA ARG A 29 3.21 2.51 3.70
C ARG A 29 4.03 3.65 4.32
N ARG A 30 5.35 3.64 4.10
CA ARG A 30 6.30 4.65 4.61
C ARG A 30 7.07 5.29 3.46
N GLY A 31 7.06 6.62 3.40
CA GLY A 31 7.65 7.39 2.30
C GLY A 31 6.94 7.19 0.96
N PRO A 32 7.58 7.48 -0.17
CA PRO A 32 7.10 7.13 -1.50
C PRO A 32 6.82 5.63 -1.71
N TYR A 33 5.75 5.27 -2.40
CA TYR A 33 5.47 3.87 -2.77
C TYR A 33 4.59 3.84 -4.02
N ARG A 34 4.49 2.66 -4.62
CA ARG A 34 3.54 2.33 -5.69
C ARG A 34 2.51 1.35 -5.15
N ILE A 35 1.28 1.48 -5.65
CA ILE A 35 0.19 0.55 -5.40
C ILE A 35 -0.04 -0.24 -6.68
N ALA A 36 -0.10 -1.57 -6.57
CA ALA A 36 -0.54 -2.47 -7.62
C ALA A 36 -1.76 -3.26 -7.14
N ARG A 37 -2.70 -3.54 -8.04
CA ARG A 37 -3.83 -4.42 -7.76
C ARG A 37 -3.36 -5.87 -7.88
N ARG A 38 -3.75 -6.74 -6.95
CA ARG A 38 -3.52 -8.18 -7.06
C ARG A 38 -4.53 -8.85 -7.98
#